data_AF-A0A967SUF4-F1
#
_entry.id   AF-A0A967SUF4-F1
#
_cell.length_a   1.000
_cell.length_b   1.000
_cell.length_c   1.000
_cell.angle_alpha   90.00
_cell.angle_beta   90.00
_cell.angle_gamma   90.00
#
_symmetry.space_group_name_H-M   'P 1'
#
loop_
_entity.id
_entity.type
_entity.pdbx_description
1 polymer ?
#
loop_
_entity_poly.entity_id
_entity_poly.type
_entity_poly.pdbx_seq_one_letter_code
_entity_poly.pdbx_strand_id
1 'polypeptide(L)' 'GGILANGYIDATGCITCPLHHYKFNMETGRNISSEEYYLKTYPVKTDGIELWIGM' A
#
# COMPACT_ATOMS: atom_id res chain seq x y z
N GLY A 1 -8.61 -10.84 4.22
CA GLY A 1 -8.31 -9.40 4.10
C GLY A 1 -9.09 -8.82 2.92
N GLY A 2 -9.30 -7.50 2.87
CA GLY A 2 -9.96 -6.85 1.74
C GLY A 2 -9.01 -6.65 0.53
N ILE A 3 -9.58 -6.47 -0.67
CA ILE A 3 -8.82 -6.18 -1.90
C ILE A 3 -8.39 -4.72 -1.88
N LEU A 4 -7.12 -4.44 -1.54
CA LEU A 4 -6.62 -3.07 -1.40
C LEU A 4 -6.71 -2.25 -2.69
N ALA A 5 -6.65 -2.91 -3.87
CA ALA A 5 -6.85 -2.25 -5.15
C ALA A 5 -8.24 -1.59 -5.31
N ASN A 6 -9.23 -2.03 -4.52
CA ASN A 6 -10.57 -1.43 -4.48
C ASN A 6 -10.70 -0.36 -3.37
N GLY A 7 -9.59 -0.02 -2.70
CA GLY A 7 -9.52 1.03 -1.69
C GLY A 7 -9.28 2.41 -2.29
N TYR A 8 -8.80 3.33 -1.46
CA TYR A 8 -8.40 4.66 -1.90
C TYR A 8 -7.05 5.05 -1.29
N ILE A 9 -6.28 5.84 -2.04
CA ILE A 9 -5.02 6.43 -1.61
C ILE A 9 -5.29 7.87 -1.22
N ASP A 10 -4.81 8.29 -0.05
CA ASP A 10 -4.93 9.67 0.40
C ASP A 10 -3.69 10.52 0.07
N ALA A 11 -3.78 11.82 0.37
CA ALA A 11 -2.71 12.78 0.12
C ALA A 11 -1.42 12.51 0.92
N THR A 12 -1.46 11.65 1.95
CA THR A 12 -0.30 11.26 2.75
C THR A 12 0.40 10.00 2.23
N GLY A 13 -0.01 9.49 1.07
CA GLY A 13 0.59 8.30 0.48
C GLY A 13 0.20 7.00 1.20
N CYS A 14 -0.97 6.98 1.82
CA CYS A 14 -1.48 5.80 2.51
C CYS A 14 -2.71 5.23 1.81
N ILE A 15 -2.78 3.89 1.72
CA ILE A 15 -3.92 3.17 1.16
C ILE A 15 -4.87 2.71 2.27
N THR A 16 -6.17 2.95 2.10
CA THR A 16 -7.21 2.50 3.03
C THR A 16 -7.92 1.26 2.48
N CYS A 17 -7.96 0.20 3.28
CA CYS A 17 -8.68 -1.03 2.94
C CYS A 17 -10.19 -0.78 2.84
N PRO A 18 -10.87 -1.20 1.76
CA PRO A 18 -12.28 -0.91 1.56
C PRO A 18 -13.21 -1.70 2.49
N LEU A 19 -12.71 -2.73 3.17
CA LEU A 19 -13.52 -3.62 4.01
C LEU A 19 -13.46 -3.24 5.49
N HIS A 20 -12.27 -2.97 6.02
CA HIS A 20 -12.05 -2.76 7.47
C HIS A 20 -11.50 -1.36 7.81
N HIS A 21 -11.29 -0.51 6.80
CA HIS A 21 -10.72 0.83 6.94
C HIS A 21 -9.34 0.90 7.60
N TYR A 22 -8.62 -0.23 7.68
CA TYR A 22 -7.21 -0.22 8.02
C TYR A 22 -6.42 0.53 6.96
N LYS A 23 -5.50 1.37 7.42
CA LYS A 23 -4.73 2.30 6.61
C LYS A 23 -3.26 1.92 6.65
N PHE A 24 -2.65 1.80 5.48
CA PHE A 24 -1.26 1.35 5.35
C PHE A 24 -0.42 2.39 4.62
N ASN A 25 0.76 2.70 5.15
CA ASN A 25 1.75 3.52 4.47
C ASN A 25 2.33 2.72 3.29
N MET A 26 2.28 3.26 2.07
CA MET A 26 2.66 2.52 0.86
C MET A 26 4.17 2.31 0.69
N GLU A 27 4.99 3.12 1.36
CA GLU A 27 6.46 3.01 1.31
C GLU A 27 6.98 1.92 2.25
N THR A 28 6.43 1.84 3.45
CA THR A 28 6.91 0.95 4.53
C THR A 28 6.04 -0.29 4.71
N GLY A 29 4.84 -0.31 4.13
CA GLY A 29 3.83 -1.34 4.37
C GLY A 29 3.19 -1.30 5.75
N ARG A 30 3.60 -0.38 6.65
CA ARG A 30 3.13 -0.29 8.03
C ARG A 30 1.65 0.09 8.09
N ASN A 31 0.87 -0.64 8.89
CA ASN A 31 -0.46 -0.22 9.31
C ASN A 31 -0.34 0.98 10.26
N ILE A 32 -1.03 2.07 9.94
CA ILE A 32 -1.06 3.30 10.76
C ILE A 32 -2.40 3.50 11.48
N SER A 33 -3.36 2.60 11.29
CA SER A 33 -4.62 2.55 12.04
C SER A 33 -4.49 1.73 13.34
N SER A 34 -3.58 0.75 13.37
CA SER A 34 -3.27 -0.06 14.54
C SER A 34 -1.77 -0.34 14.61
N GLU A 35 -1.27 -0.66 15.79
CA GLU A 35 0.09 -1.17 15.89
C GLU A 35 0.16 -2.64 15.41
N GLU A 36 1.35 -3.08 15.00
CA GLU A 36 1.74 -4.49 14.77
C GLU A 36 1.34 -5.21 13.45
N TYR A 37 0.93 -4.50 12.39
CA TYR A 37 0.78 -5.12 11.05
C TYR A 37 1.59 -4.43 9.97
N TYR A 38 2.22 -5.24 9.11
CA TYR A 38 2.94 -4.79 7.93
C TYR A 38 2.49 -5.60 6.71
N LEU A 39 2.22 -4.91 5.60
CA LEU A 39 2.08 -5.54 4.30
C LEU A 39 3.46 -5.82 3.71
N LYS A 40 3.57 -6.86 2.89
CA LYS A 40 4.76 -7.06 2.05
C LYS A 40 4.87 -5.88 1.07
N THR A 41 6.04 -5.26 1.04
CA THR A 41 6.40 -4.26 0.02
C THR A 41 7.21 -4.90 -1.09
N TYR A 42 7.15 -4.30 -2.27
CA TYR A 42 7.87 -4.76 -3.46
C TYR A 42 8.63 -3.56 -4.02
N PRO A 43 9.92 -3.71 -4.36
CA PRO A 43 10.65 -2.64 -5.01
C PRO A 43 10.03 -2.35 -6.38
N VAL A 44 9.85 -1.06 -6.69
CA VAL A 44 9.33 -0.60 -7.98
C VAL A 44 10.38 0.25 -8.69
N LYS A 45 10.47 0.10 -10.01
CA LYS A 45 11.33 0.90 -10.88
C LYS A 45 10.53 1.42 -12.06
N THR A 46 10.67 2.69 -12.38
CA THR A 46 10.23 3.26 -13.66
C THR A 46 11.41 3.33 -14.62
N ASP A 47 11.19 2.94 -15.88
CA ASP A 47 12.18 3.04 -16.96
C ASP A 47 11.48 3.58 -18.22
N GLY A 48 11.62 4.88 -18.48
CA GLY A 48 10.79 5.56 -19.47
C GLY A 48 9.29 5.48 -19.13
N ILE A 49 8.51 4.78 -19.97
CA ILE A 49 7.06 4.54 -19.78
C ILE A 49 6.75 3.21 -19.08
N GLU A 50 7.77 2.40 -18.80
CA GLU A 50 7.60 1.07 -18.23
C GLU A 50 7.65 1.13 -16.69
N LEU A 51 6.78 0.34 -16.06
CA LEU A 51 6.77 0.13 -14.60
C LEU A 51 7.13 -1.32 -14.30
N TRP A 52 8.17 -1.52 -13.51
CA TRP A 52 8.70 -2.81 -13.09
C TRP A 52 8.43 -3.04 -11.61
N ILE A 53 8.05 -4.27 -11.23
CA ILE A 53 7.83 -4.70 -9.85
C ILE A 53 8.77 -5.87 -9.56
N GLY A 54 9.68 -5.73 -8.59
CA GLY A 54 10.53 -6.83 -8.12
C GLY A 54 9.78 -7.73 -7.12
N MET A 55 10.14 -9.02 -7.04
CA MET A 55 9.46 -10.03 -6.22
C MET A 55 10.02 -10.21 -4.82
#